data_AF-A0A919QES5-F1
#
_entry.id   AF-A0A919QES5-F1
#
_cell.length_a   1.000
_cell.length_b   1.000
_cell.length_c   1.000
_cell.angle_alpha   90.00
_cell.angle_beta   90.00
_cell.angle_gamma   90.00
#
_symmetry.space_group_name_H-M   'P 1'
#
loop_
_entity.id
_entity.type
_entity.pdbx_description
1 polymer ?
#
loop_
_entity_poly.entity_id
_entity_poly.type
_entity_poly.pdbx_seq_one_letter_code
_entity_poly.pdbx_strand_id
1 'polypeptide(L)'
;MYAWVTNHGKHGGAAKAWMHRSFYLHGLPRSVLWCRIFGHRPVVDGYGPVRPGLHAARWVCCDRCGVRPDPQGNLDESVWSLGQRYDGPFVEPSGQLDRATVERVAELICTGERKPGPWPKKPTGDVSAELVVGRTFRAFSVELKIGNAGSENKVAAHLQIWPFGALYLSFGSFGTWLQRRLNPVGYDSRGIELSAGEWRISWKLWAKRNEWSRDDPKWMQGSISLDLIEHIYGPKRYNYENVGEPQQITVRMPHGDDHEATVQLQRQTLGRRRGRKRYAWVVDWTAEGGIPTRPGEDRGGVWSSAVEVPDAAVEDGGWPMVAAACIASALTADRVRRGYRVAT
;
A
#
# COMPACT_ATOMS: atom_id res chain seq x y z
N MET A 1 -13.05 -10.79 -27.69
CA MET A 1 -13.14 -9.50 -26.96
C MET A 1 -14.48 -9.50 -26.29
N TYR A 2 -14.51 -9.21 -25.00
CA TYR A 2 -15.76 -9.13 -24.23
C TYR A 2 -15.80 -7.78 -23.51
N ALA A 3 -16.99 -7.17 -23.47
CA ALA A 3 -17.23 -5.92 -22.79
C ALA A 3 -18.37 -6.15 -21.79
N TRP A 4 -18.20 -5.67 -20.56
CA TRP A 4 -19.28 -5.64 -19.58
C TRP A 4 -19.42 -4.26 -18.97
N VAL A 5 -20.68 -3.94 -18.64
CA VAL A 5 -21.05 -2.73 -17.93
C VAL A 5 -21.77 -3.17 -16.66
N THR A 6 -21.21 -2.79 -15.51
CA THR A 6 -21.81 -3.08 -14.21
C THR A 6 -22.46 -1.83 -13.66
N ASN A 7 -23.72 -1.97 -13.28
CA ASN A 7 -24.49 -0.94 -12.60
C ASN A 7 -24.42 -1.19 -11.11
N HIS A 8 -23.68 -0.36 -10.39
CA HIS A 8 -23.73 -0.41 -8.93
C HIS A 8 -25.03 0.25 -8.49
N GLY A 9 -25.91 -0.54 -7.88
CA GLY A 9 -27.14 -0.03 -7.28
C GLY A 9 -26.82 1.00 -6.20
N LYS A 10 -27.81 1.78 -5.76
CA LYS A 10 -27.69 2.70 -4.62
C LYS A 10 -27.47 1.91 -3.33
N HIS A 11 -26.27 1.38 -3.11
CA HIS A 11 -25.93 0.70 -1.86
C HIS A 11 -25.64 1.74 -0.77
N GLY A 12 -26.60 1.86 0.15
CA GLY A 12 -26.49 2.33 1.54
C GLY A 12 -25.44 3.41 1.89
N GLY A 13 -25.92 4.63 2.15
CA GLY A 13 -25.37 5.51 3.19
C GLY A 13 -24.29 6.52 2.77
N ALA A 14 -23.52 6.28 1.71
CA ALA A 14 -22.53 7.23 1.22
C ALA A 14 -23.13 8.07 0.07
N ALA A 15 -22.92 9.40 0.11
CA ALA A 15 -23.40 10.48 -0.79
C ALA A 15 -24.14 10.05 -2.07
N LYS A 16 -25.31 10.69 -2.33
CA LYS A 16 -26.13 10.54 -3.56
C LYS A 16 -25.31 10.76 -4.84
N ALA A 17 -24.60 9.75 -5.31
CA ALA A 17 -24.16 9.65 -6.69
C ALA A 17 -25.41 9.45 -7.55
N TRP A 18 -25.56 10.26 -8.59
CA TRP A 18 -26.64 10.12 -9.57
C TRP A 18 -26.39 8.93 -10.49
N MET A 19 -25.12 8.64 -10.77
CA MET A 19 -24.70 7.51 -11.59
C MET A 19 -23.40 6.93 -11.05
N HIS A 20 -23.33 5.60 -11.01
CA HIS A 20 -22.13 4.83 -10.72
C HIS A 20 -22.07 3.66 -11.70
N ARG A 21 -21.08 3.68 -12.59
CA ARG A 21 -20.91 2.72 -13.68
C ARG A 21 -19.48 2.24 -13.75
N SER A 22 -19.30 0.93 -13.86
CA SER A 22 -18.01 0.33 -14.18
C SER A 22 -18.06 -0.26 -15.59
N PHE A 23 -17.02 -0.01 -16.37
CA PHE A 23 -16.79 -0.53 -17.70
C PHE A 23 -15.54 -1.39 -17.67
N TYR A 24 -15.58 -2.53 -18.34
CA TYR A 24 -14.41 -3.38 -18.48
C TYR A 24 -14.36 -3.96 -19.88
N LEU A 25 -13.19 -3.87 -20.49
CA LEU A 25 -12.89 -4.41 -21.80
C LEU A 25 -11.79 -5.46 -21.65
N HIS A 26 -12.15 -6.72 -21.89
CA HIS A 26 -11.22 -7.84 -21.85
C HIS A 26 -10.82 -8.31 -23.25
N GLY A 27 -9.60 -8.84 -23.37
CA GLY A 27 -9.17 -9.52 -24.58
C GLY A 27 -8.92 -8.55 -25.74
N LEU A 28 -8.64 -7.28 -25.43
CA LEU A 28 -8.27 -6.29 -26.43
C LEU A 28 -6.86 -6.63 -26.97
N PRO A 29 -6.63 -6.59 -28.29
CA PRO A 29 -5.32 -6.90 -28.86
C PRO A 29 -4.27 -5.87 -28.42
N ARG A 30 -3.13 -6.33 -27.91
CA ARG A 30 -2.04 -5.44 -27.52
C ARG A 30 -1.28 -4.93 -28.75
N SER A 31 -0.98 -3.64 -28.76
CA SER A 31 -0.11 -3.04 -29.77
C SER A 31 1.34 -3.49 -29.55
N VAL A 32 1.74 -4.56 -30.26
CA VAL A 32 3.10 -5.12 -30.22
C VAL A 32 3.84 -4.92 -31.55
N LEU A 33 3.54 -3.83 -32.27
CA LEU A 33 4.03 -3.57 -33.63
C LEU A 33 5.55 -3.76 -33.75
N TRP A 34 6.31 -3.14 -32.85
CA TRP A 34 7.77 -3.26 -32.82
C TRP A 34 8.26 -4.68 -32.58
N CYS A 35 7.59 -5.45 -31.71
CA CYS A 35 7.97 -6.83 -31.45
C CYS A 35 7.56 -7.79 -32.57
N ARG A 36 6.55 -7.44 -33.37
CA ARG A 36 6.20 -8.19 -34.59
C ARG A 36 7.25 -8.03 -35.68
N ILE A 37 7.85 -6.84 -35.79
CA ILE A 37 8.87 -6.55 -36.81
C ILE A 37 10.25 -7.07 -36.38
N PHE A 38 10.67 -6.77 -35.14
CA PHE A 38 12.04 -7.02 -34.67
C PHE A 38 12.17 -8.17 -33.69
N GLY A 39 11.12 -8.98 -33.55
CA GLY A 39 11.02 -10.00 -32.52
C GLY A 39 10.90 -9.43 -31.10
N HIS A 40 10.54 -10.32 -30.17
CA HIS A 40 10.58 -10.01 -28.75
C HIS A 40 12.03 -9.98 -28.25
N ARG A 41 12.34 -9.01 -27.38
CA ARG A 41 13.62 -8.93 -26.66
C ARG A 41 13.46 -9.55 -25.26
N PRO A 42 13.93 -10.79 -25.03
CA PRO A 42 13.76 -11.48 -23.75
C PRO A 42 14.65 -10.86 -22.66
N VAL A 43 14.05 -10.54 -21.52
CA VAL A 43 14.74 -10.05 -20.32
C VAL A 43 14.11 -10.65 -19.07
N VAL A 44 14.93 -10.79 -18.03
CA VAL A 44 14.51 -11.21 -16.70
C VAL A 44 13.77 -10.06 -16.02
N ASP A 45 12.62 -10.40 -15.46
CA ASP A 45 11.75 -9.52 -14.68
C ASP A 45 11.36 -10.25 -13.39
N GLY A 46 10.77 -9.56 -12.43
CA GLY A 46 10.56 -10.17 -11.12
C GLY A 46 10.28 -9.20 -9.99
N TYR A 47 10.31 -9.72 -8.77
CA TYR A 47 10.25 -8.93 -7.54
C TYR A 47 11.15 -9.52 -6.45
N GLY A 48 11.39 -8.73 -5.41
CA GLY A 48 12.11 -9.16 -4.22
C GLY A 48 13.64 -9.09 -4.35
N PRO A 49 14.35 -8.87 -3.24
CA PRO A 49 15.81 -8.83 -3.21
C PRO A 49 16.41 -10.24 -3.41
N VAL A 50 17.66 -10.33 -3.86
CA VAL A 50 18.41 -11.61 -3.97
C VAL A 50 18.94 -12.07 -2.59
N ARG A 51 18.41 -11.54 -1.48
CA ARG A 51 18.92 -11.86 -0.14
C ARG A 51 18.32 -13.19 0.36
N PRO A 52 19.13 -14.09 0.94
CA PRO A 52 18.62 -15.33 1.53
C PRO A 52 17.50 -15.07 2.55
N GLY A 53 16.43 -15.86 2.48
CA GLY A 53 15.30 -15.81 3.42
C GLY A 53 14.19 -14.81 3.07
N LEU A 54 14.32 -14.02 2.00
CA LEU A 54 13.27 -13.13 1.53
C LEU A 54 12.64 -13.66 0.24
N HIS A 55 11.31 -13.56 0.12
CA HIS A 55 10.60 -14.02 -1.08
C HIS A 55 10.99 -13.20 -2.31
N ALA A 56 11.65 -13.85 -3.26
CA ALA A 56 11.91 -13.34 -4.59
C ALA A 56 11.25 -14.26 -5.64
N ALA A 57 11.01 -13.70 -6.82
CA ALA A 57 10.64 -14.48 -7.98
C ALA A 57 11.23 -13.83 -9.23
N ARG A 58 11.59 -14.66 -10.21
CA ARG A 58 12.09 -14.22 -11.51
C ARG A 58 11.32 -14.90 -12.63
N TRP A 59 11.12 -14.19 -13.72
CA TRP A 59 10.46 -14.70 -14.90
C TRP A 59 10.95 -13.96 -16.15
N VAL A 60 10.60 -14.49 -17.32
CA VAL A 60 10.94 -13.85 -18.59
C VAL A 60 9.80 -12.96 -19.05
N CYS A 61 10.15 -11.80 -19.59
CA CYS A 61 9.21 -10.99 -20.35
C CYS A 61 9.93 -10.26 -21.50
N CYS A 62 9.16 -9.61 -22.36
CA CYS A 62 9.72 -8.80 -23.40
C CYS A 62 10.03 -7.39 -22.89
N ASP A 63 11.27 -6.94 -23.03
CA ASP A 63 11.71 -5.60 -22.64
C ASP A 63 10.91 -4.48 -23.35
N ARG A 64 10.56 -4.71 -24.61
CA ARG A 64 9.94 -3.71 -25.49
C ARG A 64 8.44 -3.60 -25.35
N CYS A 65 7.73 -4.61 -24.87
CA CYS A 65 6.27 -4.57 -24.78
C CYS A 65 5.72 -5.16 -23.47
N GLY A 66 6.55 -5.75 -22.62
CA GLY A 66 6.13 -6.38 -21.38
C GLY A 66 5.22 -7.60 -21.56
N VAL A 67 5.07 -8.13 -22.78
CA VAL A 67 4.41 -9.43 -22.99
C VAL A 67 5.23 -10.50 -22.29
N ARG A 68 4.56 -11.47 -21.68
CA ARG A 68 5.18 -12.64 -21.04
C ARG A 68 4.98 -13.86 -21.93
N PRO A 69 5.92 -14.80 -21.95
CA PRO A 69 5.71 -16.10 -22.56
C PRO A 69 4.65 -16.89 -21.78
N ASP A 70 4.08 -17.93 -22.40
CA ASP A 70 3.06 -18.77 -21.79
C ASP A 70 3.41 -20.27 -21.94
N PRO A 71 3.66 -21.02 -20.85
CA PRO A 71 3.67 -20.56 -19.46
C PRO A 71 4.78 -19.54 -19.16
N GLN A 72 4.59 -18.71 -18.13
CA GLN A 72 5.52 -17.63 -17.76
C GLN A 72 6.93 -18.14 -17.35
N GLY A 73 7.01 -19.35 -16.83
CA GLY A 73 8.20 -19.88 -16.18
C GLY A 73 8.44 -19.28 -14.79
N ASN A 74 9.40 -19.86 -14.08
CA ASN A 74 9.95 -19.41 -12.81
C ASN A 74 11.46 -19.66 -12.85
N LEU A 75 12.26 -18.59 -12.76
CA LEU A 75 13.72 -18.67 -12.81
C LEU A 75 14.29 -18.54 -11.40
N ASP A 76 15.46 -19.13 -11.16
CA ASP A 76 16.19 -18.97 -9.89
C ASP A 76 16.73 -17.54 -9.76
N GLU A 77 16.34 -16.84 -8.69
CA GLU A 77 16.81 -15.49 -8.35
C GLU A 77 18.30 -15.37 -8.06
N SER A 78 18.98 -16.47 -7.71
CA SER A 78 20.42 -16.50 -7.48
C SER A 78 21.21 -16.49 -8.79
N VAL A 79 20.62 -17.03 -9.86
CA VAL A 79 21.23 -17.11 -11.20
C VAL A 79 20.83 -15.91 -12.06
N TRP A 80 19.57 -15.48 -11.97
CA TRP A 80 18.99 -14.49 -12.88
C TRP A 80 18.68 -13.16 -12.19
N SER A 81 19.39 -12.11 -12.61
CA SER A 81 19.22 -10.75 -12.10
C SER A 81 18.14 -9.97 -12.86
N LEU A 82 17.42 -9.07 -12.19
CA LEU A 82 16.42 -8.20 -12.83
C LEU A 82 17.06 -7.35 -13.94
N GLY A 83 16.41 -7.31 -15.11
CA GLY A 83 16.89 -6.57 -16.28
C GLY A 83 17.95 -7.30 -17.11
N GLN A 84 18.49 -8.42 -16.62
CA GLN A 84 19.43 -9.25 -17.38
C GLN A 84 18.75 -9.74 -18.67
N ARG A 85 19.51 -9.76 -19.78
CA ARG A 85 19.04 -10.41 -21.01
C ARG A 85 18.88 -11.90 -20.73
N TYR A 86 17.70 -12.44 -21.03
CA TYR A 86 17.49 -13.88 -20.91
C TYR A 86 17.94 -14.57 -22.19
N ASP A 87 18.95 -15.43 -22.07
CA ASP A 87 19.52 -16.26 -23.12
C ASP A 87 19.30 -17.76 -22.87
N GLY A 88 18.53 -18.10 -21.83
CA GLY A 88 18.13 -19.46 -21.53
C GLY A 88 17.11 -20.05 -22.53
N PRO A 89 16.89 -21.37 -22.47
CA PRO A 89 16.00 -22.08 -23.38
C PRO A 89 14.52 -21.83 -23.08
N PHE A 90 13.72 -21.65 -24.13
CA PHE A 90 12.26 -21.65 -24.06
C PHE A 90 11.71 -23.07 -24.25
N VAL A 91 10.58 -23.39 -23.62
CA VAL A 91 9.84 -24.63 -23.88
C VAL A 91 9.22 -24.53 -25.26
N GLU A 92 9.58 -25.44 -26.15
CA GLU A 92 8.95 -25.51 -27.47
C GLU A 92 7.52 -26.04 -27.35
N PRO A 93 6.54 -25.41 -28.03
CA PRO A 93 5.18 -25.93 -28.13
C PRO A 93 5.19 -27.17 -29.05
N SER A 94 5.46 -28.33 -28.46
CA SER A 94 5.36 -29.67 -29.09
C SER A 94 6.12 -29.83 -30.42
N GLY A 95 7.42 -30.04 -30.32
CA GLY A 95 8.16 -31.02 -31.12
C GLY A 95 8.78 -32.02 -30.13
N GLN A 96 9.00 -33.28 -30.53
CA GLN A 96 9.70 -34.25 -29.66
C GLN A 96 10.97 -33.60 -29.10
N LEU A 97 10.97 -33.29 -27.80
CA LEU A 97 12.16 -32.76 -27.14
C LEU A 97 13.25 -33.82 -27.31
N ASP A 98 14.41 -33.42 -27.83
CA ASP A 98 15.54 -34.33 -27.87
C ASP A 98 15.91 -34.76 -26.44
N ARG A 99 16.52 -35.94 -26.31
CA ARG A 99 16.79 -36.55 -25.00
C ARG A 99 17.65 -35.65 -24.11
N ALA A 100 18.59 -34.90 -24.69
CA ALA A 100 19.44 -33.95 -23.98
C ALA A 100 18.64 -32.76 -23.40
N THR A 101 17.65 -32.25 -24.13
CA THR A 101 16.75 -31.19 -23.67
C THR A 101 15.80 -31.72 -22.61
N VAL A 102 15.30 -32.95 -22.73
CA VAL A 102 14.49 -33.60 -21.70
C VAL A 102 15.28 -33.76 -20.40
N GLU A 103 16.51 -34.28 -20.46
CA GLU A 103 17.38 -34.45 -19.29
C GLU A 103 17.68 -33.09 -18.62
N ARG A 104 17.97 -32.04 -19.42
CA ARG A 104 18.21 -30.68 -18.91
C ARG A 104 16.95 -29.99 -18.38
N VAL A 105 15.77 -30.30 -18.90
CA VAL A 105 14.49 -29.82 -18.37
C VAL A 105 14.16 -30.55 -17.06
N ALA A 106 14.41 -31.86 -16.99
CA ALA A 106 14.17 -32.66 -15.80
C ALA A 106 15.05 -32.22 -14.62
N GLU A 107 16.32 -31.92 -14.87
CA GLU A 107 17.23 -31.38 -13.85
C GLU A 107 16.73 -30.04 -13.28
N LEU A 108 16.23 -29.14 -14.14
CA LEU A 108 15.69 -27.83 -13.73
C LEU A 108 14.32 -27.94 -13.03
N ILE A 109 13.48 -28.91 -13.39
CA ILE A 109 12.22 -29.15 -12.69
C ILE A 109 12.50 -29.67 -11.26
N CYS A 110 13.53 -30.50 -11.08
CA CYS A 110 13.96 -30.98 -9.77
C CYS A 110 14.51 -29.86 -8.86
N THR A 111 15.03 -28.76 -9.43
CA THR A 111 15.43 -27.56 -8.67
C THR A 111 14.27 -26.57 -8.43
N GLY A 112 13.06 -26.86 -8.94
CA GLY A 112 11.90 -25.97 -8.83
C GLY A 112 11.85 -24.86 -9.88
N GLU A 113 12.80 -24.82 -10.80
CA GLU A 113 12.79 -23.92 -11.95
C GLU A 113 11.81 -24.41 -13.02
N ARG A 114 11.05 -23.47 -13.59
CA ARG A 114 10.15 -23.72 -14.72
C ARG A 114 10.58 -22.87 -15.89
N LYS A 115 10.93 -23.49 -17.01
CA LYS A 115 11.31 -22.74 -18.21
C LYS A 115 10.10 -21.97 -18.78
N PRO A 116 10.32 -20.78 -19.35
CA PRO A 116 9.28 -20.02 -20.05
C PRO A 116 8.84 -20.75 -21.33
N GLY A 117 7.54 -20.72 -21.65
CA GLY A 117 7.00 -21.22 -22.91
C GLY A 117 7.16 -20.25 -24.08
N PRO A 118 6.53 -20.48 -25.25
CA PRO A 118 6.62 -19.57 -26.38
C PRO A 118 5.96 -18.21 -26.09
N TRP A 119 6.32 -17.20 -26.89
CA TRP A 119 5.59 -15.94 -26.90
C TRP A 119 4.15 -16.15 -27.39
N PRO A 120 3.14 -15.56 -26.73
CA PRO A 120 1.75 -15.69 -27.17
C PRO A 120 1.58 -15.06 -28.57
N LYS A 121 0.98 -15.81 -29.49
CA LYS A 121 0.76 -15.36 -30.89
C LYS A 121 -0.14 -14.11 -30.97
N LYS A 122 -1.08 -13.98 -30.03
CA LYS A 122 -2.07 -12.89 -29.98
C LYS A 122 -2.14 -12.35 -28.55
N PRO A 123 -1.15 -11.54 -28.11
CA PRO A 123 -1.17 -11.00 -26.76
C PRO A 123 -2.37 -10.07 -26.60
N THR A 124 -3.16 -10.31 -25.56
CA THR A 124 -4.30 -9.47 -25.20
C THR A 124 -4.04 -8.73 -23.89
N GLY A 125 -4.86 -7.72 -23.61
CA GLY A 125 -4.90 -7.08 -22.31
C GLY A 125 -6.30 -6.61 -21.97
N ASP A 126 -6.35 -5.86 -20.87
CA ASP A 126 -7.56 -5.37 -20.24
C ASP A 126 -7.48 -3.87 -19.96
N VAL A 127 -8.63 -3.22 -20.10
CA VAL A 127 -8.85 -1.82 -19.72
C VAL A 127 -10.13 -1.78 -18.91
N SER A 128 -10.09 -1.15 -17.74
CA SER A 128 -11.26 -0.87 -16.93
C SER A 128 -11.42 0.63 -16.70
N ALA A 129 -12.66 1.05 -16.56
CA ALA A 129 -13.02 2.42 -16.22
C ALA A 129 -14.16 2.41 -15.22
N GLU A 130 -14.17 3.36 -14.31
CA GLU A 130 -15.26 3.56 -13.36
C GLU A 130 -15.63 5.04 -13.37
N LEU A 131 -16.91 5.31 -13.62
CA LEU A 131 -17.46 6.65 -13.68
C LEU A 131 -18.49 6.81 -12.56
N VAL A 132 -18.23 7.80 -11.71
CA VAL A 132 -19.13 8.25 -10.65
C VAL A 132 -19.55 9.68 -10.99
N VAL A 133 -20.84 9.92 -11.16
CA VAL A 133 -21.40 11.28 -11.36
C VAL A 133 -22.28 11.63 -10.18
N GLY A 134 -22.05 12.81 -9.61
CA GLY A 134 -22.74 13.33 -8.44
C GLY A 134 -21.77 13.78 -7.36
N ARG A 135 -22.33 14.17 -6.20
CA ARG A 135 -21.53 14.71 -5.08
C ARG A 135 -20.56 13.63 -4.58
N THR A 136 -19.29 13.78 -4.93
CA THR A 136 -18.19 13.04 -4.31
C THR A 136 -17.88 13.63 -2.93
N PHE A 137 -17.28 12.83 -2.04
CA PHE A 137 -16.79 13.36 -0.78
C PHE A 137 -15.43 14.01 -0.99
N ARG A 138 -15.33 15.30 -0.64
CA ARG A 138 -14.10 16.09 -0.53
C ARG A 138 -13.33 16.29 -1.85
N ALA A 139 -12.87 17.53 -2.03
CA ALA A 139 -11.68 17.90 -2.81
C ALA A 139 -11.67 17.63 -4.33
N PHE A 140 -10.74 18.32 -4.98
CA PHE A 140 -10.22 17.97 -6.30
C PHE A 140 -9.03 17.02 -6.12
N SER A 141 -8.91 15.95 -6.92
CA SER A 141 -7.75 15.06 -6.90
C SER A 141 -7.48 14.47 -8.28
N VAL A 142 -6.21 14.41 -8.67
CA VAL A 142 -5.71 13.73 -9.86
C VAL A 142 -4.58 12.81 -9.42
N GLU A 143 -4.66 11.52 -9.72
CA GLU A 143 -3.55 10.58 -9.51
C GLU A 143 -3.26 9.85 -10.81
N LEU A 144 -1.98 9.65 -11.09
CA LEU A 144 -1.45 8.69 -12.04
C LEU A 144 -0.57 7.72 -11.26
N LYS A 145 -1.02 6.47 -11.17
CA LYS A 145 -0.27 5.36 -10.64
C LYS A 145 0.47 4.64 -11.76
N ILE A 146 1.76 4.46 -11.57
CA ILE A 146 2.56 3.46 -12.27
C ILE A 146 2.80 2.29 -11.32
N GLY A 147 2.20 1.14 -11.65
CA GLY A 147 2.30 -0.08 -10.85
C GLY A 147 3.72 -0.64 -10.77
N ASN A 148 3.88 -1.67 -9.96
CA ASN A 148 5.05 -2.55 -9.99
C ASN A 148 4.78 -3.79 -10.90
N ALA A 149 5.77 -4.68 -11.02
CA ALA A 149 5.68 -5.87 -11.87
C ALA A 149 4.61 -6.89 -11.40
N GLY A 150 4.19 -6.85 -10.13
CA GLY A 150 3.10 -7.66 -9.54
C GLY A 150 1.75 -6.95 -9.43
N SER A 151 1.67 -5.63 -9.65
CA SER A 151 0.43 -4.86 -9.51
C SER A 151 -0.62 -5.33 -10.52
N GLU A 152 -1.85 -5.57 -10.07
CA GLU A 152 -3.00 -5.88 -10.93
C GLU A 152 -3.18 -4.80 -12.00
N ASN A 153 -3.11 -3.54 -11.55
CA ASN A 153 -3.25 -2.36 -12.38
C ASN A 153 -1.87 -1.80 -12.68
N LYS A 154 -1.37 -2.00 -13.91
CA LYS A 154 -0.02 -1.57 -14.32
C LYS A 154 0.07 -0.07 -14.48
N VAL A 155 -0.97 0.53 -15.03
CA VAL A 155 -1.15 1.97 -15.03
C VAL A 155 -2.57 2.24 -14.57
N ALA A 156 -2.76 3.16 -13.63
CA ALA A 156 -4.08 3.62 -13.26
C ALA A 156 -4.08 5.13 -13.18
N ALA A 157 -5.18 5.75 -13.54
CA ALA A 157 -5.38 7.17 -13.36
C ALA A 157 -6.71 7.39 -12.66
N HIS A 158 -6.77 8.38 -11.78
CA HIS A 158 -8.04 8.88 -11.27
C HIS A 158 -8.13 10.39 -11.43
N LEU A 159 -9.34 10.85 -11.65
CA LEU A 159 -9.71 12.26 -11.65
C LEU A 159 -10.97 12.40 -10.81
N GLN A 160 -10.89 13.17 -9.74
CA GLN A 160 -12.00 13.50 -8.86
C GLN A 160 -12.19 15.01 -8.86
N ILE A 161 -13.41 15.46 -9.17
CA ILE A 161 -13.77 16.87 -9.18
C ILE A 161 -15.03 17.04 -8.36
N TRP A 162 -14.91 17.65 -7.19
CA TRP A 162 -16.06 18.03 -6.39
C TRP A 162 -16.78 19.25 -7.00
N PRO A 163 -18.13 19.28 -7.06
CA PRO A 163 -19.10 18.25 -6.67
C PRO A 163 -19.57 17.36 -7.84
N PHE A 164 -18.84 17.32 -8.96
CA PHE A 164 -19.31 16.76 -10.23
C PHE A 164 -19.19 15.24 -10.33
N GLY A 165 -18.11 14.65 -9.81
CA GLY A 165 -17.89 13.22 -9.96
C GLY A 165 -16.44 12.76 -9.80
N ALA A 166 -16.22 11.50 -10.15
CA ALA A 166 -14.92 10.88 -10.26
C ALA A 166 -14.86 9.94 -11.47
N LEU A 167 -13.69 9.87 -12.10
CA LEU A 167 -13.35 8.94 -13.16
C LEU A 167 -12.11 8.17 -12.73
N TYR A 168 -12.19 6.85 -12.69
CA TYR A 168 -11.06 5.96 -12.50
C TYR A 168 -10.82 5.21 -13.81
N LEU A 169 -9.57 5.12 -14.21
CA LEU A 169 -9.13 4.38 -15.38
C LEU A 169 -8.04 3.42 -14.93
N SER A 170 -8.09 2.19 -15.40
CA SER A 170 -6.97 1.28 -15.26
C SER A 170 -6.66 0.55 -16.55
N PHE A 171 -5.37 0.49 -16.84
CA PHE A 171 -4.77 -0.30 -17.89
C PHE A 171 -4.03 -1.43 -17.19
N GLY A 172 -4.61 -2.63 -17.20
CA GLY A 172 -3.97 -3.82 -16.66
C GLY A 172 -2.80 -4.22 -17.54
N SER A 173 -2.92 -5.31 -18.29
CA SER A 173 -1.80 -5.77 -19.13
C SER A 173 -1.41 -4.79 -20.25
N PHE A 174 -2.27 -3.84 -20.65
CA PHE A 174 -1.88 -2.78 -21.60
C PHE A 174 -0.77 -1.88 -21.07
N GLY A 175 -0.82 -1.56 -19.77
CA GLY A 175 0.11 -0.63 -19.14
C GLY A 175 1.51 -1.22 -18.93
N THR A 176 1.73 -2.53 -19.08
CA THR A 176 2.98 -3.21 -18.70
C THR A 176 4.21 -2.61 -19.36
N TRP A 177 4.11 -2.20 -20.63
CA TRP A 177 5.22 -1.56 -21.32
C TRP A 177 5.64 -0.22 -20.68
N LEU A 178 4.65 0.64 -20.41
CA LEU A 178 4.88 1.94 -19.80
C LEU A 178 5.38 1.76 -18.36
N GLN A 179 4.76 0.83 -17.63
CA GLN A 179 5.17 0.46 -16.29
C GLN A 179 6.63 0.01 -16.24
N ARG A 180 7.09 -0.84 -17.15
CA ARG A 180 8.50 -1.28 -17.19
C ARG A 180 9.46 -0.14 -17.51
N ARG A 181 9.08 0.77 -18.40
CA ARG A 181 9.96 1.90 -18.76
C ARG A 181 10.13 2.88 -17.63
N LEU A 182 9.06 3.16 -16.89
CA LEU A 182 9.09 4.17 -15.85
C LEU A 182 9.46 3.58 -14.48
N ASN A 183 9.03 2.36 -14.18
CA ASN A 183 9.27 1.66 -12.91
C ASN A 183 9.82 0.23 -13.15
N PRO A 184 11.05 0.09 -13.66
CA PRO A 184 11.62 -1.20 -14.06
C PRO A 184 11.99 -2.13 -12.90
N VAL A 185 12.18 -1.60 -11.69
CA VAL A 185 12.75 -2.31 -10.55
C VAL A 185 11.90 -2.09 -9.30
N GLY A 186 11.73 -3.15 -8.51
CA GLY A 186 11.15 -3.08 -7.17
C GLY A 186 9.66 -3.43 -7.08
N TYR A 187 9.18 -3.55 -5.84
CA TYR A 187 7.79 -3.86 -5.52
C TYR A 187 6.97 -2.61 -5.16
N ASP A 188 7.58 -1.42 -5.21
CA ASP A 188 6.89 -0.19 -4.88
C ASP A 188 6.27 0.39 -6.15
N SER A 189 4.95 0.55 -6.14
CA SER A 189 4.30 1.34 -7.18
C SER A 189 4.70 2.81 -7.02
N ARG A 190 4.76 3.55 -8.12
CA ARG A 190 5.04 4.98 -8.13
C ARG A 190 3.77 5.77 -8.42
N GLY A 191 3.63 6.92 -7.78
CA GLY A 191 2.45 7.78 -7.93
C GLY A 191 2.85 9.21 -8.28
N ILE A 192 2.11 9.80 -9.21
CA ILE A 192 2.00 11.25 -9.35
C ILE A 192 0.60 11.61 -8.87
N GLU A 193 0.47 12.42 -7.84
CA GLU A 193 -0.80 12.82 -7.25
C GLU A 193 -0.80 14.32 -7.06
N LEU A 194 -1.93 14.97 -7.37
CA LEU A 194 -2.21 16.35 -7.00
C LEU A 194 -3.61 16.39 -6.42
N SER A 195 -3.75 16.84 -5.18
CA SER A 195 -5.04 16.94 -4.51
C SER A 195 -5.20 18.30 -3.83
N ALA A 196 -6.38 18.90 -3.97
CA ALA A 196 -6.74 20.18 -3.36
C ALA A 196 -8.03 20.03 -2.57
N GLY A 197 -7.94 20.10 -1.24
CA GLY A 197 -9.03 19.86 -0.32
C GLY A 197 -8.72 20.35 1.09
N GLU A 198 -9.74 20.60 1.91
CA GLU A 198 -9.56 20.96 3.33
C GLU A 198 -8.57 22.13 3.56
N TRP A 199 -8.62 23.15 2.70
CA TRP A 199 -7.67 24.27 2.70
C TRP A 199 -6.21 23.82 2.56
N ARG A 200 -5.93 22.80 1.75
CA ARG A 200 -4.58 22.32 1.48
C ARG A 200 -4.45 21.83 0.05
N ILE A 201 -3.31 22.12 -0.56
CA ILE A 201 -2.87 21.47 -1.80
C ILE A 201 -1.75 20.51 -1.41
N SER A 202 -1.90 19.23 -1.70
CA SER A 202 -0.86 18.21 -1.55
C SER A 202 -0.48 17.64 -2.89
N TRP A 203 0.79 17.27 -3.01
CA TRP A 203 1.33 16.65 -4.20
C TRP A 203 2.19 15.45 -3.84
N LYS A 204 2.21 14.49 -4.76
CA LYS A 204 3.22 13.45 -4.89
C LYS A 204 3.74 13.51 -6.31
N LEU A 205 5.04 13.57 -6.49
CA LEU A 205 5.71 13.56 -7.78
C LEU A 205 6.66 12.37 -7.78
N TRP A 206 6.24 11.26 -8.39
CA TRP A 206 7.04 10.04 -8.46
C TRP A 206 7.34 9.39 -7.08
N ALA A 207 6.46 9.61 -6.10
CA ALA A 207 6.59 9.04 -4.76
C ALA A 207 6.27 7.55 -4.73
N LYS A 208 6.76 6.83 -3.72
CA LYS A 208 6.32 5.46 -3.43
C LYS A 208 4.83 5.47 -3.04
N ARG A 209 4.06 4.54 -3.57
CA ARG A 209 2.63 4.42 -3.28
C ARG A 209 2.44 3.69 -1.96
N ASN A 210 1.67 4.29 -1.05
CA ASN A 210 1.35 3.77 0.29
C ASN A 210 2.52 3.70 1.28
N GLU A 211 3.65 4.32 0.95
CA GLU A 211 4.78 4.45 1.85
C GLU A 211 5.11 5.94 1.98
N TRP A 212 5.47 6.36 3.19
CA TRP A 212 6.01 7.67 3.45
C TRP A 212 7.36 7.46 4.12
N SER A 213 8.43 7.98 3.52
CA SER A 213 9.71 8.10 4.20
C SER A 213 9.99 9.55 4.56
N ARG A 214 10.53 9.76 5.77
CA ARG A 214 11.06 11.07 6.18
C ARG A 214 12.23 11.50 5.29
N ASP A 215 12.93 10.53 4.70
CA ASP A 215 14.11 10.74 3.86
C ASP A 215 13.74 11.02 2.40
N ASP A 216 12.46 10.93 2.02
CA ASP A 216 12.02 11.26 0.68
C ASP A 216 12.25 12.77 0.41
N PRO A 217 12.79 13.13 -0.78
CA PRO A 217 12.98 14.54 -1.12
C PRO A 217 11.67 15.33 -1.06
N LYS A 218 11.72 16.57 -0.56
CA LYS A 218 10.52 17.43 -0.42
C LYS A 218 9.79 17.72 -1.75
N TRP A 219 10.49 17.63 -2.88
CA TRP A 219 9.84 17.78 -4.19
C TRP A 219 8.97 16.56 -4.53
N MET A 220 9.32 15.39 -4.03
CA MET A 220 8.65 14.11 -4.31
C MET A 220 7.31 14.02 -3.58
N GLN A 221 7.20 14.61 -2.39
CA GLN A 221 5.95 14.68 -1.67
C GLN A 221 5.90 15.91 -0.79
N GLY A 222 4.76 16.58 -0.78
CA GLY A 222 4.59 17.77 0.02
C GLY A 222 3.15 18.23 0.09
N SER A 223 2.94 19.24 0.92
CA SER A 223 1.67 19.94 0.96
C SER A 223 1.89 21.39 1.36
N ILE A 224 1.02 22.25 0.86
CA ILE A 224 0.92 23.64 1.24
C ILE A 224 -0.48 23.90 1.78
N SER A 225 -0.53 24.49 2.97
CA SER A 225 -1.79 24.96 3.54
C SER A 225 -2.24 26.24 2.84
N LEU A 226 -3.52 26.26 2.45
CA LEU A 226 -4.26 27.41 1.98
C LEU A 226 -4.98 28.14 3.13
N ASP A 227 -4.90 27.63 4.38
CA ASP A 227 -5.44 28.32 5.55
C ASP A 227 -4.61 29.60 5.80
N LEU A 228 -5.21 30.76 5.53
CA LEU A 228 -4.58 32.06 5.78
C LEU A 228 -4.18 32.22 7.24
N ILE A 229 -4.93 31.66 8.20
CA ILE A 229 -4.60 31.71 9.62
C ILE A 229 -3.32 30.90 9.88
N GLU A 230 -3.15 29.76 9.21
CA GLU A 230 -1.91 28.98 9.28
C GLU A 230 -0.73 29.71 8.65
N HIS A 231 -0.94 30.45 7.57
CA HIS A 231 0.12 31.25 6.95
C HIS A 231 0.55 32.43 7.85
N ILE A 232 -0.41 33.13 8.46
CA ILE A 232 -0.15 34.32 9.29
C ILE A 232 0.38 33.95 10.69
N TYR A 233 -0.22 32.94 11.33
CA TYR A 233 0.07 32.59 12.74
C TYR A 233 0.92 31.32 12.90
N GLY A 234 1.25 30.62 11.80
CA GLY A 234 1.92 29.33 11.79
C GLY A 234 0.98 28.16 12.14
N PRO A 235 1.36 26.90 11.86
CA PRO A 235 0.54 25.71 12.12
C PRO A 235 0.21 25.51 13.60
N LYS A 236 -0.94 24.89 13.88
CA LYS A 236 -1.19 24.30 15.20
C LYS A 236 -0.29 23.08 15.35
N ARG A 237 0.46 23.01 16.45
CA ARG A 237 1.33 21.87 16.77
C ARG A 237 0.99 21.36 18.15
N TYR A 238 1.13 20.05 18.30
CA TYR A 238 1.20 19.41 19.60
C TYR A 238 2.65 19.47 20.08
N ASN A 239 2.84 19.95 21.30
CA ASN A 239 4.10 19.83 22.02
C ASN A 239 3.84 18.97 23.25
N TYR A 240 4.76 18.08 23.54
CA TYR A 240 4.70 17.17 24.68
C TYR A 240 5.88 17.49 25.59
N GLU A 241 5.60 17.62 26.88
CA GLU A 241 6.60 17.87 27.90
C GLU A 241 6.40 16.80 28.98
N ASN A 242 7.43 15.97 29.20
CA ASN A 242 7.40 14.94 30.23
C ASN A 242 7.36 15.61 31.61
N VAL A 243 6.47 15.14 32.48
CA VAL A 243 6.31 15.63 33.84
C VAL A 243 6.52 14.46 34.81
N GLY A 244 7.57 14.56 35.64
CA GLY A 244 7.95 13.51 36.56
C GLY A 244 8.64 12.32 35.89
N GLU A 245 9.00 11.33 36.71
CA GLU A 245 9.64 10.09 36.26
C GLU A 245 8.62 9.09 35.69
N PRO A 246 9.03 8.23 34.74
CA PRO A 246 8.22 7.10 34.29
C PRO A 246 7.83 6.19 35.45
N GLN A 247 6.61 5.66 35.43
CA GLN A 247 6.11 4.70 36.43
C GLN A 247 5.75 3.37 35.77
N GLN A 248 5.96 2.26 36.47
CA GLN A 248 5.43 0.96 36.05
C GLN A 248 3.99 0.81 36.56
N ILE A 249 3.10 0.39 35.68
CA ILE A 249 1.70 0.08 36.03
C ILE A 249 1.32 -1.29 35.47
N THR A 250 0.30 -1.90 36.09
CA THR A 250 -0.35 -3.10 35.57
C THR A 250 -1.66 -2.71 34.90
N VAL A 251 -1.77 -2.96 33.61
CA VAL A 251 -3.00 -2.82 32.83
C VAL A 251 -3.79 -4.11 32.93
N ARG A 252 -4.83 -4.11 33.77
CA ARG A 252 -5.76 -5.23 33.89
C ARG A 252 -6.85 -5.17 32.83
N MET A 253 -6.86 -6.14 31.94
CA MET A 253 -7.86 -6.24 30.89
C MET A 253 -9.17 -6.85 31.44
N PRO A 254 -10.35 -6.50 30.89
CA PRO A 254 -11.63 -7.07 31.30
C PRO A 254 -11.73 -8.60 31.15
N HIS A 255 -10.85 -9.18 30.33
CA HIS A 255 -10.78 -10.60 30.05
C HIS A 255 -9.91 -11.39 31.05
N GLY A 256 -9.32 -10.71 32.03
CA GLY A 256 -8.56 -11.32 33.13
C GLY A 256 -7.05 -11.37 32.92
N ASP A 257 -6.54 -10.91 31.77
CA ASP A 257 -5.12 -10.80 31.50
C ASP A 257 -4.54 -9.47 32.02
N ASP A 258 -3.41 -9.55 32.72
CA ASP A 258 -2.67 -8.41 33.27
C ASP A 258 -1.40 -8.18 32.42
N HIS A 259 -1.14 -6.92 32.07
CA HIS A 259 0.04 -6.53 31.28
C HIS A 259 0.82 -5.44 32.00
N GLU A 260 2.13 -5.62 32.13
CA GLU A 260 3.00 -4.56 32.63
C GLU A 260 3.25 -3.53 31.53
N ALA A 261 3.11 -2.26 31.90
CA ALA A 261 3.37 -1.13 31.02
C ALA A 261 4.09 -0.01 31.78
N THR A 262 5.08 0.58 31.13
CA THR A 262 5.71 1.81 31.59
C THR A 262 4.91 2.99 31.09
N VAL A 263 4.51 3.88 32.00
CA VAL A 263 3.76 5.10 31.69
C VAL A 263 4.57 6.35 32.00
N GLN A 264 4.46 7.34 31.13
CA GLN A 264 5.03 8.68 31.31
C GLN A 264 3.91 9.72 31.23
N LEU A 265 3.70 10.47 32.31
CA LEU A 265 2.82 11.62 32.27
C LEU A 265 3.44 12.73 31.42
N GLN A 266 2.65 13.29 30.51
CA GLN A 266 3.03 14.36 29.61
C GLN A 266 2.02 15.49 29.64
N ARG A 267 2.51 16.72 29.73
CA ARG A 267 1.71 17.90 29.47
C ARG A 267 1.63 18.14 27.97
N GLN A 268 0.47 17.84 27.38
CA GLN A 268 0.21 18.12 25.98
C GLN A 268 -0.24 19.57 25.82
N THR A 269 0.47 20.32 24.98
CA THR A 269 0.09 21.68 24.60
C THR A 269 -0.30 21.70 23.13
N LEU A 270 -1.56 22.02 22.83
CA LEU A 270 -2.05 22.23 21.47
C LEU A 270 -2.21 23.73 21.19
N GLY A 271 -1.46 24.26 20.24
CA GLY A 271 -1.61 25.66 19.84
C GLY A 271 -0.69 26.09 18.71
N ARG A 272 -0.85 27.34 18.29
CA ARG A 272 0.09 28.02 17.38
C ARG A 272 1.20 28.68 18.19
N ARG A 273 2.28 29.13 17.52
CA ARG A 273 3.38 29.85 18.19
C ARG A 273 2.89 31.11 18.91
N ARG A 274 1.94 31.82 18.29
CA ARG A 274 1.25 32.98 18.85
C ARG A 274 -0.25 32.67 19.01
N GLY A 275 -0.84 33.10 20.11
CA GLY A 275 -2.27 32.92 20.41
C GLY A 275 -2.56 31.95 21.56
N ARG A 276 -3.84 31.68 21.79
CA ARG A 276 -4.32 30.83 22.89
C ARG A 276 -3.87 29.38 22.67
N LYS A 277 -3.31 28.79 23.72
CA LYS A 277 -2.93 27.37 23.78
C LYS A 277 -3.96 26.62 24.60
N ARG A 278 -4.22 25.37 24.23
CA ARG A 278 -4.99 24.42 25.04
C ARG A 278 -4.02 23.43 25.66
N TYR A 279 -4.31 23.07 26.90
CA TYR A 279 -3.55 22.11 27.67
C TYR A 279 -4.43 20.90 27.90
N ALA A 280 -3.81 19.74 27.86
CA ALA A 280 -4.40 18.46 28.24
C ALA A 280 -3.30 17.60 28.87
N TRP A 281 -3.67 16.71 29.77
CA TRP A 281 -2.77 15.69 30.27
C TRP A 281 -2.91 14.42 29.46
N VAL A 282 -1.78 13.92 28.99
CA VAL A 282 -1.69 12.70 28.21
C VAL A 282 -0.68 11.80 28.88
N VAL A 283 -0.96 10.51 28.91
CA VAL A 283 -0.05 9.49 29.41
C VAL A 283 0.39 8.65 28.22
N ASP A 284 1.67 8.77 27.88
CA ASP A 284 2.33 7.91 26.91
C ASP A 284 2.69 6.60 27.60
N TRP A 285 2.42 5.47 26.97
CA TRP A 285 2.69 4.16 27.57
C TRP A 285 3.38 3.23 26.58
N THR A 286 4.24 2.37 27.12
CA THR A 286 4.95 1.33 26.37
C THR A 286 4.89 0.01 27.14
N ALA A 287 4.62 -1.09 26.44
CA ALA A 287 4.63 -2.44 26.98
C ALA A 287 5.63 -3.31 26.21
N GLU A 288 6.65 -3.83 26.90
CA GLU A 288 7.74 -4.60 26.30
C GLU A 288 7.26 -5.91 25.66
N GLY A 289 6.23 -6.55 26.20
CA GLY A 289 5.62 -7.74 25.59
C GLY A 289 4.62 -7.42 24.47
N GLY A 290 4.20 -6.16 24.34
CA GLY A 290 3.05 -5.75 23.55
C GLY A 290 1.72 -6.32 24.09
N ILE A 291 0.65 -5.53 24.06
CA ILE A 291 -0.66 -6.01 24.52
C ILE A 291 -1.45 -6.57 23.33
N PRO A 292 -1.83 -7.87 23.30
CA PRO A 292 -2.44 -8.49 22.13
C PRO A 292 -3.83 -7.93 21.86
N THR A 293 -4.11 -7.61 20.59
CA THR A 293 -5.42 -7.07 20.15
C THR A 293 -6.06 -7.86 19.01
N ARG A 294 -5.41 -8.91 18.52
CA ARG A 294 -5.83 -9.73 17.38
C ARG A 294 -5.75 -11.22 17.73
N PRO A 295 -6.57 -12.09 17.13
CA PRO A 295 -6.51 -13.53 17.36
C PRO A 295 -5.23 -14.15 16.75
N GLY A 296 -4.64 -15.12 17.45
CA GLY A 296 -3.43 -15.86 17.07
C GLY A 296 -2.15 -15.38 17.78
N GLU A 297 -1.21 -16.31 18.06
CA GLU A 297 0.02 -16.06 18.85
C GLU A 297 0.96 -15.03 18.20
N ASP A 298 1.05 -14.99 16.87
CA ASP A 298 2.11 -14.25 16.14
C ASP A 298 1.67 -12.93 15.48
N ARG A 299 0.47 -12.41 15.75
CA ARG A 299 -0.08 -11.31 14.92
C ARG A 299 -0.74 -10.19 15.70
N GLY A 300 0.06 -9.33 16.34
CA GLY A 300 -0.29 -7.93 16.55
C GLY A 300 -0.60 -7.54 18.00
N GLY A 301 0.46 -7.24 18.74
CA GLY A 301 0.42 -6.47 19.97
C GLY A 301 0.45 -4.96 19.69
N VAL A 302 -0.18 -4.19 20.57
CA VAL A 302 0.05 -2.75 20.67
C VAL A 302 1.21 -2.55 21.65
N TRP A 303 2.31 -2.04 21.15
CA TRP A 303 3.56 -1.88 21.90
C TRP A 303 3.62 -0.54 22.64
N SER A 304 3.00 0.48 22.06
CA SER A 304 2.88 1.79 22.68
C SER A 304 1.67 2.54 22.15
N SER A 305 1.15 3.44 22.97
CA SER A 305 0.13 4.40 22.58
C SER A 305 0.06 5.51 23.63
N ALA A 306 -0.91 6.42 23.50
CA ALA A 306 -1.12 7.48 24.45
C ALA A 306 -2.61 7.61 24.80
N VAL A 307 -2.92 7.88 26.07
CA VAL A 307 -4.29 8.09 26.56
C VAL A 307 -4.41 9.44 27.26
N GLU A 308 -5.54 10.12 27.10
CA GLU A 308 -5.82 11.38 27.80
C GLU A 308 -6.30 11.07 29.23
N VAL A 309 -5.84 11.84 30.22
CA VAL A 309 -6.26 11.73 31.63
C VAL A 309 -6.79 13.09 32.12
N PRO A 310 -7.80 13.11 33.02
CA PRO A 310 -8.39 14.35 33.50
C PRO A 310 -7.47 15.08 34.48
N ASP A 311 -7.58 16.41 34.52
CA ASP A 311 -6.80 17.29 35.42
C ASP A 311 -6.88 16.83 36.89
N ALA A 312 -8.08 16.51 37.37
CA ALA A 312 -8.30 16.06 38.75
C ALA A 312 -7.48 14.81 39.11
N ALA A 313 -7.33 13.85 38.18
CA ALA A 313 -6.51 12.66 38.45
C ALA A 313 -5.01 12.99 38.57
N VAL A 314 -4.55 14.02 37.87
CA VAL A 314 -3.17 14.50 37.97
C VAL A 314 -2.97 15.28 39.28
N GLU A 315 -3.91 16.16 39.62
CA GLU A 315 -3.89 16.95 40.86
C GLU A 315 -3.91 16.07 42.11
N ASP A 316 -4.73 15.01 42.10
CA ASP A 316 -4.85 14.05 43.20
C ASP A 316 -3.73 12.98 43.21
N GLY A 317 -2.83 12.99 42.22
CA GLY A 317 -1.78 11.98 42.05
C GLY A 317 -2.28 10.59 41.63
N GLY A 318 -3.57 10.42 41.36
CA GLY A 318 -4.22 9.17 40.94
C GLY A 318 -4.11 8.83 39.44
N TRP A 319 -3.42 9.66 38.65
CA TRP A 319 -3.32 9.50 37.20
C TRP A 319 -2.79 8.13 36.73
N PRO A 320 -1.88 7.41 37.41
CA PRO A 320 -1.42 6.10 36.93
C PRO A 320 -2.56 5.08 36.88
N MET A 321 -3.45 5.09 37.89
CA MET A 321 -4.61 4.20 37.95
C MET A 321 -5.64 4.54 36.86
N VAL A 322 -5.88 5.85 36.64
CA VAL A 322 -6.80 6.30 35.58
C VAL A 322 -6.25 5.96 34.20
N ALA A 323 -4.94 6.14 33.98
CA ALA A 323 -4.28 5.76 32.74
C ALA A 323 -4.42 4.25 32.47
N ALA A 324 -4.17 3.40 33.47
CA ALA A 324 -4.34 1.95 33.34
C ALA A 324 -5.77 1.59 32.87
N ALA A 325 -6.79 2.21 33.45
CA ALA A 325 -8.20 2.00 33.06
C ALA A 325 -8.50 2.50 31.64
N CYS A 326 -7.97 3.67 31.24
CA CYS A 326 -8.11 4.20 29.88
C CYS A 326 -7.42 3.32 28.84
N ILE A 327 -6.23 2.80 29.14
CA ILE A 327 -5.48 1.89 28.27
C ILE A 327 -6.29 0.59 28.08
N ALA A 328 -6.76 -0.01 29.18
CA ALA A 328 -7.59 -1.21 29.13
C ALA A 328 -8.86 -1.00 28.29
N SER A 329 -9.54 0.14 28.46
CA SER A 329 -10.74 0.50 27.68
C SER A 329 -10.44 0.62 26.18
N ALA A 330 -9.40 1.35 25.81
CA ALA A 330 -8.99 1.53 24.41
C ALA A 330 -8.61 0.20 23.74
N LEU A 331 -7.82 -0.64 24.43
CA LEU A 331 -7.41 -1.94 23.93
C LEU A 331 -8.58 -2.92 23.84
N THR A 332 -9.55 -2.83 24.75
CA THR A 332 -10.80 -3.61 24.68
C THR A 332 -11.62 -3.24 23.46
N ALA A 333 -11.78 -1.94 23.17
CA ALA A 333 -12.47 -1.49 21.95
C ALA A 333 -11.79 -2.00 20.67
N ASP A 334 -10.45 -2.03 20.67
CA ASP A 334 -9.66 -2.55 19.56
C ASP A 334 -9.76 -4.08 19.43
N ARG A 335 -9.75 -4.82 20.55
CA ARG A 335 -10.02 -6.27 20.62
C ARG A 335 -11.39 -6.61 20.05
N VAL A 336 -12.43 -5.88 20.45
CA VAL A 336 -13.81 -6.05 19.93
C VAL A 336 -13.85 -5.81 18.42
N ARG A 337 -13.25 -4.72 17.95
CA ARG A 337 -13.20 -4.39 16.51
C ARG A 337 -12.51 -5.47 15.67
N ARG A 338 -11.50 -6.13 16.24
CA ARG A 338 -10.66 -7.14 15.56
C ARG A 338 -11.12 -8.57 15.81
N GLY A 339 -12.23 -8.77 16.53
CA GLY A 339 -12.76 -10.09 16.84
C GLY A 339 -11.84 -10.94 17.71
N TYR A 340 -11.08 -10.31 18.60
CA TYR A 340 -10.19 -11.01 19.53
C TYR A 340 -11.00 -11.99 20.40
N ARG A 341 -10.46 -13.20 20.57
CA ARG A 341 -10.98 -14.21 21.48
C ARG A 341 -9.85 -14.65 22.39
N VAL A 342 -10.12 -14.70 23.68
CA VAL A 342 -9.20 -15.24 24.67
C VAL A 342 -9.00 -16.72 24.34
N ALA A 343 -7.75 -17.18 24.35
CA ALA A 343 -7.48 -18.61 24.31
C ALA A 343 -8.05 -19.22 25.60
N THR A 344 -9.11 -20.01 25.48
CA THR A 344 -9.68 -20.82 26.56
C THR A 344 -8.79 -21.99 26.91
#